data_AF-A0A0A6VFL6-F1
#
_entry.id   AF-A0A0A6VFL6-F1
#
_cell.length_a   1.000
_cell.length_b   1.000
_cell.length_c   1.000
_cell.angle_alpha   90.00
_cell.angle_beta   90.00
_cell.angle_gamma   90.00
#
_symmetry.space_group_name_H-M   'P 1'
#
loop_
_entity.id
_entity.type
_entity.pdbx_description
1 polymer ?
#
loop_
_entity_poly.entity_id
_entity_poly.type
_entity_poly.pdbx_seq_one_letter_code
_entity_poly.pdbx_strand_id
1 'polypeptide(L)'
;MDDNPLKGINFSKFNFSLPNVNPIGPTIQQMNESMRSAERAIREKQEREEQYKENVLNTLMNIERNTGDISALISLVQKSNDTREEVLNILKEIWDISSAQTVEEADSKYRSVMDKANKLNQDVEMTLNLINYGKTIWLAVKEYIKNPF
;
A
#
# COMPACT_ATOMS: atom_id res chain seq x y z
N MET A 1 -24.45 -4.98 54.43
CA MET A 1 -25.80 -4.40 54.47
C MET A 1 -26.05 -3.85 53.08
N ASP A 2 -26.98 -4.46 52.35
CA ASP A 2 -27.31 -4.09 50.96
C ASP A 2 -28.40 -3.00 50.95
N ASP A 3 -27.99 -1.75 50.81
CA ASP A 3 -28.91 -0.62 50.62
C ASP A 3 -29.23 -0.47 49.14
N ASN A 4 -30.29 -1.17 48.69
CA ASN A 4 -30.85 -0.95 47.36
C ASN A 4 -31.79 0.28 47.41
N PRO A 5 -31.44 1.40 46.74
CA PRO A 5 -32.18 2.67 46.83
C PRO A 5 -33.59 2.62 46.22
N LEU A 6 -33.99 1.50 45.63
CA LEU A 6 -35.28 1.31 44.96
C LEU A 6 -36.34 0.62 45.84
N LYS A 7 -36.00 0.19 47.06
CA LYS A 7 -36.95 -0.37 48.03
C LYS A 7 -37.88 0.72 48.56
N GLY A 8 -38.93 1.06 47.81
CA GLY A 8 -39.96 2.00 48.24
C GLY A 8 -40.69 2.73 47.11
N ILE A 9 -40.22 2.63 45.86
CA ILE A 9 -40.86 3.28 44.73
C ILE A 9 -42.07 2.46 44.28
N ASN A 10 -43.27 2.98 44.51
CA ASN A 10 -44.50 2.37 44.00
C ASN A 10 -44.81 2.87 42.59
N PHE A 11 -44.45 2.05 41.59
CA PHE A 11 -44.66 2.35 40.17
C PHE A 11 -46.13 2.28 39.73
N SER A 12 -47.04 1.74 40.55
CA SER A 12 -48.46 1.66 40.19
C SER A 12 -49.19 3.01 40.21
N LYS A 13 -48.54 4.08 40.69
CA LYS A 13 -49.04 5.46 40.64
C LYS A 13 -48.63 6.21 39.36
N PHE A 14 -47.74 5.64 38.55
CA PHE A 14 -47.35 6.24 37.28
C PHE A 14 -48.31 5.75 36.19
N ASN A 15 -49.34 6.55 35.91
CA ASN A 15 -50.20 6.31 34.75
C ASN A 15 -49.51 6.87 33.49
N PHE A 16 -48.71 6.04 32.84
CA PHE A 16 -48.07 6.39 31.56
C PHE A 16 -49.07 6.17 30.42
N SER A 17 -49.89 7.18 30.15
CA SER A 17 -50.73 7.20 28.96
C SER A 17 -49.87 7.58 27.76
N LEU A 18 -49.52 6.60 26.92
CA LEU A 18 -48.90 6.89 25.62
C LEU A 18 -49.95 7.63 24.75
N PRO A 19 -49.60 8.76 24.11
CA PRO A 19 -50.52 9.42 23.20
C PRO A 19 -50.88 8.46 22.06
N ASN A 20 -52.18 8.33 21.78
CA ASN A 20 -52.69 7.51 20.69
C ASN A 20 -52.32 8.15 19.34
N VAL A 21 -51.21 7.74 18.75
CA VAL A 21 -50.78 8.16 17.41
C VAL A 21 -51.36 7.20 16.37
N ASN A 22 -52.37 7.65 15.62
CA ASN A 22 -52.73 7.04 14.35
C ASN A 22 -51.49 7.08 13.42
N PRO A 23 -51.04 5.96 12.83
CA PRO A 23 -49.83 5.96 12.01
C PRO A 23 -50.12 6.62 10.67
N ILE A 24 -49.77 7.89 10.54
CA ILE A 24 -49.87 8.61 9.27
C ILE A 24 -48.63 8.22 8.44
N GLY A 25 -48.85 7.56 7.29
CA GLY A 25 -47.82 7.06 6.37
C GLY A 25 -46.63 7.98 6.01
N PRO A 26 -46.73 9.32 5.99
CA PRO A 26 -45.60 10.22 5.72
C PRO A 26 -44.47 10.15 6.76
N THR A 27 -44.79 9.88 8.03
CA THR A 27 -43.80 9.86 9.13
C THR A 27 -42.94 8.60 9.09
N ILE A 28 -43.52 7.45 8.73
CA ILE A 28 -42.80 6.18 8.53
C ILE A 28 -41.88 6.27 7.30
N GLN A 29 -42.34 6.94 6.23
CA GLN A 29 -41.59 7.06 4.99
C GLN A 29 -40.34 7.95 5.16
N GLN A 30 -40.47 9.09 5.87
CA GLN A 30 -39.33 9.94 6.22
C GLN A 30 -38.33 9.25 7.16
N MET A 31 -38.81 8.44 8.12
CA MET A 31 -37.93 7.61 8.95
C MET A 31 -37.16 6.58 8.12
N ASN A 32 -37.81 5.91 7.17
CA ASN A 32 -37.16 4.93 6.30
C ASN A 32 -36.11 5.57 5.39
N GLU A 33 -36.37 6.76 4.85
CA GLU A 33 -35.41 7.50 4.03
C GLU A 33 -34.20 7.97 4.85
N SER A 34 -34.44 8.42 6.08
CA SER A 34 -33.39 8.84 7.03
C SER A 34 -32.53 7.66 7.50
N MET A 35 -33.13 6.49 7.72
CA MET A 35 -32.37 5.27 8.02
C MET A 35 -31.52 4.84 6.81
N ARG A 36 -32.08 4.85 5.59
CA ARG A 36 -31.34 4.51 4.37
C ARG A 36 -30.22 5.51 4.04
N SER A 37 -30.36 6.78 4.38
CA SER A 37 -29.29 7.77 4.19
C SER A 37 -28.19 7.60 5.26
N ALA A 38 -28.56 7.31 6.50
CA ALA A 38 -27.61 6.99 7.57
C ALA A 38 -26.82 5.71 7.27
N GLU A 39 -27.48 4.66 6.80
CA GLU A 39 -26.84 3.41 6.38
C GLU A 39 -25.85 3.63 5.23
N ARG A 40 -26.22 4.43 4.24
CA ARG A 40 -25.32 4.80 3.12
C ARG A 40 -24.11 5.59 3.61
N ALA A 41 -24.32 6.60 4.46
CA ALA A 41 -23.23 7.39 5.03
C ALA A 41 -22.26 6.56 5.88
N ILE A 42 -22.78 5.57 6.61
CA ILE A 42 -21.96 4.62 7.38
C ILE A 42 -21.13 3.74 6.44
N ARG A 43 -21.74 3.18 5.39
CA ARG A 43 -21.02 2.37 4.39
C ARG A 43 -19.94 3.16 3.67
N GLU A 44 -20.26 4.34 3.16
CA GLU A 44 -19.29 5.22 2.49
C GLU A 44 -18.15 5.64 3.42
N LYS A 45 -18.42 5.79 4.72
CA LYS A 45 -17.37 6.07 5.71
C LYS A 45 -16.47 4.83 5.91
N GLN A 46 -17.07 3.64 6.04
CA GLN A 46 -16.33 2.38 6.18
C GLN A 46 -15.45 2.10 4.96
N GLU A 47 -16.00 2.26 3.75
CA GLU A 47 -15.25 2.07 2.50
C GLU A 47 -14.07 3.05 2.41
N ARG A 48 -14.26 4.32 2.78
CA ARG A 48 -13.16 5.30 2.83
C ARG A 48 -12.10 4.97 3.87
N GLU A 49 -12.50 4.48 5.04
CA GLU A 49 -11.56 4.05 6.08
C GLU A 49 -10.77 2.82 5.65
N GLU A 50 -11.41 1.86 4.97
CA GLU A 50 -10.74 0.68 4.42
C GLU A 50 -9.76 1.06 3.31
N GLN A 51 -10.18 1.88 2.34
CA GLN A 51 -9.29 2.40 1.29
C GLN A 51 -8.10 3.17 1.87
N TYR A 52 -8.33 3.99 2.90
CA TYR A 52 -7.24 4.71 3.57
C TYR A 52 -6.24 3.75 4.23
N LYS A 53 -6.74 2.72 4.95
CA LYS A 53 -5.88 1.71 5.57
C LYS A 53 -5.09 0.92 4.52
N GLU A 54 -5.73 0.55 3.42
CA GLU A 54 -5.08 -0.16 2.32
C GLU A 54 -3.98 0.70 1.67
N ASN A 55 -4.27 1.98 1.41
CA ASN A 55 -3.28 2.93 0.87
C ASN A 55 -2.10 3.15 1.82
N VAL A 56 -2.34 3.26 3.12
CA VAL A 56 -1.28 3.35 4.14
C VAL A 56 -0.45 2.08 4.17
N LEU A 57 -1.08 0.89 4.17
CA LEU A 57 -0.38 -0.39 4.14
C LEU A 57 0.51 -0.49 2.89
N ASN A 58 -0.04 -0.19 1.72
CA ASN A 58 0.70 -0.20 0.45
C ASN A 58 1.86 0.80 0.49
N THR A 59 1.66 1.99 1.06
CA THR A 59 2.73 2.99 1.21
C THR A 59 3.83 2.48 2.14
N LEU A 60 3.48 1.87 3.28
CA LEU A 60 4.44 1.33 4.23
C LEU A 60 5.21 0.13 3.66
N MET A 61 4.53 -0.77 2.94
CA MET A 61 5.16 -1.88 2.22
C MET A 61 6.12 -1.35 1.14
N ASN A 62 5.75 -0.28 0.43
CA ASN A 62 6.63 0.34 -0.55
C ASN A 62 7.84 1.02 0.11
N ILE A 63 7.67 1.66 1.27
CA ILE A 63 8.77 2.24 2.06
C ILE A 63 9.72 1.15 2.56
N GLU A 64 9.18 0.07 3.13
CA GLU A 64 9.95 -1.10 3.60
C GLU A 64 10.74 -1.72 2.44
N ARG A 65 10.08 -1.93 1.29
CA ARG A 65 10.73 -2.45 0.09
C ARG A 65 11.87 -1.55 -0.39
N ASN A 66 11.62 -0.25 -0.51
CA ASN A 66 12.62 0.73 -0.95
C ASN A 66 13.82 0.85 0.01
N THR A 67 13.59 0.76 1.33
CA THR A 67 14.66 0.83 2.34
C THR A 67 15.43 -0.48 2.51
N GLY A 68 14.77 -1.63 2.29
CA GLY A 68 15.40 -2.93 2.12
C GLY A 68 16.32 -2.97 0.89
N ASP A 69 15.88 -2.38 -0.22
CA ASP A 69 16.63 -2.32 -1.46
C ASP A 69 17.96 -1.54 -1.33
N ILE A 70 17.97 -0.39 -0.63
CA ILE A 70 19.22 0.37 -0.41
C ILE A 70 20.21 -0.39 0.49
N SER A 71 19.72 -1.01 1.57
CA SER A 71 20.58 -1.79 2.49
C SER A 71 21.15 -3.04 1.81
N ALA A 72 20.38 -3.66 0.91
CA ALA A 72 20.82 -4.76 0.07
C ALA A 72 21.87 -4.31 -0.95
N LEU A 73 21.72 -3.13 -1.59
CA LEU A 73 22.72 -2.54 -2.47
C LEU A 73 24.05 -2.26 -1.73
N ILE A 74 23.99 -1.68 -0.52
CA ILE A 74 25.18 -1.48 0.31
C ILE A 74 25.84 -2.82 0.64
N SER A 75 25.03 -3.82 0.98
CA SER A 75 25.52 -5.17 1.29
C SER A 75 26.20 -5.83 0.09
N LEU A 76 25.66 -5.65 -1.13
CA LEU A 76 26.27 -6.14 -2.37
C LEU A 76 27.66 -5.54 -2.61
N VAL A 77 27.81 -4.24 -2.39
CA VAL A 77 29.12 -3.54 -2.53
C VAL A 77 30.09 -3.93 -1.42
N GLN A 78 29.62 -4.10 -0.19
CA GLN A 78 30.49 -4.46 0.93
C GLN A 78 30.96 -5.91 0.87
N LYS A 79 30.10 -6.85 0.46
CA LYS A 79 30.40 -8.29 0.36
C LYS A 79 31.31 -8.66 -0.83
N SER A 80 31.45 -7.80 -1.83
CA SER A 80 32.14 -8.13 -3.09
C SER A 80 33.66 -7.99 -3.06
N ASN A 81 34.31 -7.82 -1.89
CA ASN A 81 35.78 -7.75 -1.69
C ASN A 81 36.59 -7.37 -2.96
N ASP A 82 37.11 -8.37 -3.68
CA ASP A 82 38.03 -8.22 -4.81
C ASP A 82 37.35 -7.75 -6.12
N THR A 83 36.02 -7.86 -6.22
CA THR A 83 35.20 -7.43 -7.36
C THR A 83 34.30 -6.23 -7.02
N ARG A 84 34.54 -5.55 -5.89
CA ARG A 84 33.75 -4.40 -5.43
C ARG A 84 33.61 -3.32 -6.49
N GLU A 85 34.69 -3.05 -7.23
CA GLU A 85 34.67 -2.06 -8.31
C GLU A 85 33.81 -2.51 -9.50
N GLU A 86 33.83 -3.80 -9.83
CA GLU A 86 32.99 -4.39 -10.88
C GLU A 86 31.51 -4.33 -10.49
N VAL A 87 31.18 -4.68 -9.24
CA VAL A 87 29.82 -4.58 -8.71
C VAL A 87 29.34 -3.13 -8.73
N LEU A 88 30.17 -2.17 -8.29
CA LEU A 88 29.84 -0.75 -8.36
C LEU A 88 29.62 -0.27 -9.80
N ASN A 89 30.41 -0.77 -10.76
CA ASN A 89 30.23 -0.41 -12.16
C ASN A 89 28.93 -0.96 -12.72
N ILE A 90 28.54 -2.18 -12.37
CA ILE A 90 27.23 -2.72 -12.75
C ILE A 90 26.09 -1.93 -12.11
N LEU A 91 26.22 -1.51 -10.85
CA LEU A 91 25.22 -0.65 -10.20
C LEU A 91 25.08 0.71 -10.91
N LYS A 92 26.18 1.31 -11.38
CA LYS A 92 26.12 2.52 -12.21
C LYS A 92 25.40 2.27 -13.54
N GLU A 93 25.65 1.13 -14.18
CA GLU A 93 24.94 0.77 -15.42
C GLU A 93 23.47 0.48 -15.21
N ILE A 94 23.12 -0.13 -14.08
CA ILE A 94 21.73 -0.29 -13.65
C ILE A 94 21.07 1.08 -13.51
N TRP A 95 21.74 2.04 -12.89
CA TRP A 95 21.23 3.41 -12.79
C TRP A 95 21.14 4.09 -14.15
N ASP A 96 22.10 3.87 -15.04
CA ASP A 96 22.12 4.45 -16.39
C ASP A 96 20.94 3.99 -17.27
N ILE A 97 20.25 2.88 -16.93
CA ILE A 97 18.96 2.51 -17.55
C ILE A 97 17.92 3.61 -17.36
N SER A 98 17.95 4.34 -16.24
CA SER A 98 16.99 5.40 -15.93
C SER A 98 17.06 6.58 -16.89
N SER A 99 18.15 6.72 -17.64
CA SER A 99 18.36 7.80 -18.60
C SER A 99 17.85 7.48 -20.00
N ALA A 100 17.36 6.26 -20.26
CA ALA A 100 16.99 5.83 -21.59
C ALA A 100 15.81 6.65 -22.13
N GLN A 101 15.90 7.07 -23.38
CA GLN A 101 14.88 7.88 -24.05
C GLN A 101 13.92 7.03 -24.89
N THR A 102 14.32 5.81 -25.24
CA THR A 102 13.50 4.86 -26.01
C THR A 102 13.45 3.48 -25.35
N VAL A 103 12.44 2.70 -25.73
CA VAL A 103 12.30 1.32 -25.24
C VAL A 103 13.47 0.46 -25.69
N GLU A 104 13.94 0.64 -26.93
CA GLU A 104 15.09 -0.06 -27.49
C GLU A 104 16.38 0.28 -26.74
N GLU A 105 16.58 1.55 -26.37
CA GLU A 105 17.71 1.98 -25.56
C GLU A 105 17.66 1.33 -24.16
N ALA A 106 16.49 1.32 -23.53
CA ALA A 106 16.30 0.66 -22.23
C ALA A 106 16.59 -0.85 -22.31
N ASP A 107 16.11 -1.53 -23.36
CA ASP A 107 16.37 -2.96 -23.60
C ASP A 107 17.87 -3.23 -23.81
N SER A 108 18.57 -2.37 -24.54
CA SER A 108 20.02 -2.49 -24.78
C SER A 108 20.82 -2.32 -23.49
N LYS A 109 20.52 -1.28 -22.70
CA LYS A 109 21.18 -1.03 -21.41
C LYS A 109 20.95 -2.18 -20.43
N TYR A 110 19.73 -2.69 -20.34
CA TYR A 110 19.42 -3.83 -19.48
C TYR A 110 20.15 -5.12 -19.92
N ARG A 111 20.29 -5.36 -21.23
CA ARG A 111 21.13 -6.48 -21.74
C ARG A 111 22.60 -6.34 -21.33
N SER A 112 23.17 -5.14 -21.40
CA SER A 112 24.55 -4.89 -20.91
C SER A 112 24.70 -5.26 -19.44
N VAL A 113 23.73 -4.88 -18.60
CA VAL A 113 23.70 -5.25 -17.18
C VAL A 113 23.67 -6.76 -17.00
N MET A 114 22.78 -7.47 -17.70
CA MET A 114 22.70 -8.94 -17.62
C MET A 114 24.02 -9.61 -18.03
N ASP A 115 24.62 -9.17 -19.14
CA ASP A 115 25.87 -9.74 -19.64
C ASP A 115 27.03 -9.53 -18.66
N LYS A 116 27.10 -8.36 -18.01
CA LYS A 116 28.15 -8.06 -17.03
C LYS A 116 27.91 -8.77 -15.70
N ALA A 117 26.66 -8.84 -15.24
CA ALA A 117 26.30 -9.56 -14.04
C ALA A 117 26.60 -11.07 -14.15
N ASN A 118 26.38 -11.66 -15.33
CA ASN A 118 26.71 -13.06 -15.61
C ASN A 118 28.21 -13.33 -15.74
N LYS A 119 29.03 -12.29 -16.00
CA LYS A 119 30.49 -12.39 -16.08
C LYS A 119 31.19 -12.17 -14.75
N LEU A 120 30.48 -11.69 -13.73
CA LEU A 120 31.00 -11.66 -12.37
C LEU A 120 31.23 -13.09 -11.91
N ASN A 121 32.49 -13.42 -11.61
CA ASN A 121 32.84 -14.63 -10.87
C ASN A 121 32.47 -14.45 -9.39
N GLN A 122 31.18 -14.30 -9.10
CA GLN A 122 30.60 -14.14 -7.76
C GLN A 122 29.55 -15.21 -7.48
N ASP A 123 29.03 -15.23 -6.26
CA ASP A 123 27.92 -16.09 -5.89
C ASP A 123 26.67 -15.82 -6.76
N VAL A 124 25.96 -16.90 -7.13
CA VAL A 124 24.76 -16.87 -7.97
C VAL A 124 23.71 -15.92 -7.41
N GLU A 125 23.56 -15.85 -6.08
CA GLU A 125 22.62 -14.94 -5.42
C GLU A 125 22.94 -13.47 -5.72
N MET A 126 24.22 -13.09 -5.68
CA MET A 126 24.67 -11.73 -5.98
C MET A 126 24.38 -11.36 -7.45
N THR A 127 24.68 -12.26 -8.38
CA THR A 127 24.38 -12.08 -9.81
C THR A 127 22.89 -11.89 -10.04
N LEU A 128 22.05 -12.73 -9.43
CA LEU A 128 20.59 -12.62 -9.55
C LEU A 128 20.06 -11.31 -8.99
N ASN A 129 20.60 -10.85 -7.86
CA ASN A 129 20.19 -9.58 -7.26
C ASN A 129 20.49 -8.39 -8.18
N LEU A 130 21.69 -8.32 -8.77
CA LEU A 130 22.05 -7.27 -9.73
C LEU A 130 21.14 -7.26 -10.96
N ILE A 131 20.83 -8.44 -11.50
CA ILE A 131 19.91 -8.59 -12.63
C ILE A 131 18.50 -8.10 -12.25
N ASN A 132 18.00 -8.47 -11.07
CA ASN A 132 16.68 -8.07 -10.60
C ASN A 132 16.59 -6.55 -10.38
N TYR A 133 17.64 -5.91 -9.86
CA TYR A 133 17.69 -4.45 -9.75
C TYR A 133 17.63 -3.77 -11.12
N GLY A 134 18.43 -4.24 -12.08
CA GLY A 134 18.36 -3.77 -13.46
C GLY A 134 16.97 -3.92 -14.06
N LYS A 135 16.30 -5.06 -13.81
CA LYS A 135 14.96 -5.36 -14.31
C LYS A 135 13.91 -4.40 -13.77
N THR A 136 14.00 -4.05 -12.49
CA THR A 136 13.06 -3.13 -11.85
C THR A 136 13.12 -1.75 -12.49
N ILE A 137 14.33 -1.20 -12.67
CA ILE A 137 14.52 0.11 -13.32
C ILE A 137 14.08 0.04 -14.80
N TRP A 138 14.46 -1.02 -15.50
CA TRP A 138 14.07 -1.26 -16.89
C TRP A 138 12.54 -1.28 -17.10
N LEU A 139 11.79 -1.98 -16.23
CA LEU A 139 10.32 -2.00 -16.28
C LEU A 139 9.73 -0.61 -16.02
N ALA A 140 10.22 0.09 -15.00
CA ALA A 140 9.74 1.41 -14.63
C ALA A 140 9.97 2.44 -15.76
N VAL A 141 11.15 2.43 -16.38
CA VAL A 141 11.50 3.32 -17.49
C VAL A 141 10.65 3.03 -18.72
N LYS A 142 10.45 1.75 -19.06
CA LYS A 142 9.59 1.38 -20.20
C LYS A 142 8.14 1.80 -19.99
N GLU A 143 7.64 1.73 -18.77
CA GLU A 143 6.30 2.21 -18.45
C GLU A 143 6.22 3.73 -18.61
N TYR A 144 7.19 4.47 -18.06
CA TYR A 144 7.26 5.93 -18.19
C TYR A 144 7.36 6.39 -19.66
N ILE A 145 8.16 5.71 -20.49
CA ILE A 145 8.30 6.06 -21.92
C ILE A 145 6.98 5.86 -22.67
N LYS A 146 6.20 4.83 -22.33
CA LYS A 146 4.91 4.55 -22.97
C LYS A 146 3.80 5.45 -22.44
N ASN A 147 3.80 5.70 -21.14
CA ASN A 147 2.77 6.43 -20.40
C ASN A 147 3.45 7.50 -19.52
N PRO A 148 3.93 8.61 -20.11
CA PRO A 148 4.51 9.71 -19.33
C PRO A 148 3.42 10.38 -18.48
N PHE A 149 3.77 10.74 -17.24
CA PHE A 149 2.86 11.41 -16.29
C PHE A 149 2.37 12.77 -16.79
#